data_AF-A0A4V1T309-F1
#
_entry.id   AF-A0A4V1T309-F1
#
_cell.length_a   1.000
_cell.length_b   1.000
_cell.length_c   1.000
_cell.angle_alpha   90.00
_cell.angle_beta   90.00
_cell.angle_gamma   90.00
#
_symmetry.space_group_name_H-M   'P 1'
#
loop_
_entity.id
_entity.type
_entity.pdbx_description
1 polymer ?
#
loop_
_entity_poly.entity_id
_entity_poly.type
_entity_poly.pdbx_seq_one_letter_code
_entity_poly.pdbx_strand_id
1 'polypeptide(L)'
;MGKPQNGNFRSLLPVMEVREPARRWADGSVSVVLLVPAQAFLYGPFLRLPEGRYRLSFRCRVRMPLQGEHPVMGLEIVAQNRILRAWRDYTAAELREGELSLAFEVPRELGIEGGADVPFEFRFTHFGNALLTMTELKLHREPTATVPDNLPAELEPWRLLGRLRTLPLPGAVHLSPLSIMPLKLWRSSAVLRLPAGIYRAELGCELKRTRRPSEPALAVEIETRDGIPLGGGRFLASELETGRVSFEFMVPQDIGLDAGVPRTIDIRLRHFRNASLSLRSLDLYRISAEAPAAASPVPTRRAAVSGDAKKQIVIFGNCQGNLLAEALRYHSGFTRHFSVKHHYMELPVNLHEQGRRDLQECDLLLIQDIREWEQYPLRADVPSDLPTLRYPCVRFASPWPFDAFNGPDDRLARNRDLPNFEFTYFDGLLGRLRRQIADPEQRFRTYESLAIERLIDFNRLHQFEQTRLEEMDRKFPAGIGAYILENFRTKQTFYTTAHPNGRIMKMLVRQVTRELGLSLNFWLPGSLDSLRRLQVPIHPKVAAALGIGWADARRKYLVRGEWLTWEDYFRKYIAYYG
;
A
#
# COMPACT_ATOMS: atom_id res chain seq x y z
N MET A 1 23.35 -24.85 -25.59
CA MET A 1 23.68 -24.16 -24.33
C MET A 1 24.73 -23.10 -24.62
N GLY A 2 24.31 -21.83 -24.73
CA GLY A 2 25.22 -20.71 -25.00
C GLY A 2 25.96 -20.29 -23.73
N LYS A 3 27.21 -19.84 -23.89
CA LYS A 3 28.06 -19.28 -22.82
C LYS A 3 27.34 -18.16 -22.05
N PRO A 4 27.56 -18.02 -20.73
CA PRO A 4 26.98 -16.94 -19.93
C PRO A 4 27.48 -15.58 -20.47
N GLN A 5 26.56 -14.75 -20.94
CA GLN A 5 26.88 -13.40 -21.35
C GLN A 5 27.23 -12.56 -20.12
N ASN A 6 28.37 -11.87 -20.19
CA ASN A 6 28.84 -10.90 -19.21
C ASN A 6 27.77 -9.82 -18.99
N GLY A 7 27.10 -9.89 -17.84
CA GLY A 7 26.11 -8.92 -17.40
C GLY A 7 25.03 -9.61 -16.57
N ASN A 8 25.34 -9.98 -15.33
CA ASN A 8 24.35 -10.54 -14.40
C ASN A 8 23.33 -9.46 -14.01
N PHE A 9 22.34 -9.25 -14.88
CA PHE A 9 21.15 -8.46 -14.56
C PHE A 9 19.94 -9.38 -14.43
N ARG A 10 19.03 -9.04 -13.51
CA ARG A 10 17.75 -9.71 -13.32
C ARG A 10 16.65 -8.87 -13.93
N SER A 11 15.91 -9.41 -14.89
CA SER A 11 14.69 -8.76 -15.39
C SER A 11 13.61 -8.83 -14.31
N LEU A 12 13.07 -7.67 -13.93
CA LEU A 12 12.06 -7.56 -12.87
C LEU A 12 10.66 -7.28 -13.41
N LEU A 13 10.52 -6.61 -14.57
CA LEU A 13 9.20 -6.18 -15.08
C LEU A 13 8.14 -7.31 -15.12
N PRO A 14 8.46 -8.55 -15.52
CA PRO A 14 7.49 -9.65 -15.55
C PRO A 14 6.99 -10.09 -14.17
N VAL A 15 7.78 -9.89 -13.11
CA VAL A 15 7.46 -10.33 -11.74
C VAL A 15 6.94 -9.21 -10.84
N MET A 16 6.89 -7.97 -11.35
CA MET A 16 6.29 -6.84 -10.65
C MET A 16 4.77 -7.01 -10.51
N GLU A 17 4.23 -6.55 -9.41
CA GLU A 17 2.79 -6.35 -9.24
C GLU A 17 2.33 -5.12 -10.01
N VAL A 18 1.19 -5.23 -10.70
CA VAL A 18 0.56 -4.12 -11.43
C VAL A 18 -0.71 -3.71 -10.73
N ARG A 19 -0.86 -2.42 -10.48
CA ARG A 19 -2.02 -1.83 -9.81
C ARG A 19 -2.67 -0.80 -10.71
N GLU A 20 -4.01 -0.74 -10.68
CA GLU A 20 -4.75 0.37 -11.29
C GLU A 20 -4.16 1.71 -10.82
N PRO A 21 -3.96 2.69 -11.71
CA PRO A 21 -4.52 2.80 -13.06
C PRO A 21 -3.74 2.06 -14.17
N ALA A 22 -2.74 1.23 -13.84
CA ALA A 22 -1.97 0.52 -14.85
C ALA A 22 -2.56 -0.84 -15.25
N ARG A 23 -2.15 -1.29 -16.43
CA ARG A 23 -2.47 -2.59 -17.01
C ARG A 23 -1.21 -3.21 -17.62
N ARG A 24 -1.07 -4.52 -17.45
CA ARG A 24 -0.07 -5.34 -18.16
C ARG A 24 -0.60 -5.76 -19.53
N TRP A 25 0.23 -5.61 -20.56
CA TRP A 25 -0.07 -6.02 -21.93
C TRP A 25 0.53 -7.40 -22.24
N ALA A 26 0.10 -8.00 -23.36
CA ALA A 26 0.55 -9.32 -23.78
C ALA A 26 2.07 -9.38 -24.08
N ASP A 27 2.69 -8.25 -24.43
CA ASP A 27 4.14 -8.13 -24.64
C ASP A 27 4.93 -7.97 -23.32
N GLY A 28 4.26 -8.03 -22.17
CA GLY A 28 4.84 -7.87 -20.84
C GLY A 28 5.01 -6.41 -20.39
N SER A 29 4.80 -5.44 -21.27
CA SER A 29 4.87 -4.01 -20.91
C SER A 29 3.72 -3.62 -19.98
N VAL A 30 3.92 -2.54 -19.21
CA VAL A 30 2.93 -2.04 -18.25
C VAL A 30 2.61 -0.58 -18.55
N SER A 31 1.36 -0.27 -18.89
CA SER A 31 0.93 1.10 -19.15
C SER A 31 -0.04 1.61 -18.11
N VAL A 32 0.14 2.86 -17.69
CA VAL A 32 -0.90 3.66 -17.04
C VAL A 32 -1.96 3.98 -18.09
N VAL A 33 -3.19 3.51 -17.88
CA VAL A 33 -4.31 3.68 -18.83
C VAL A 33 -5.29 4.77 -18.42
N LEU A 34 -5.22 5.25 -17.18
CA LEU A 34 -6.08 6.32 -16.66
C LEU A 34 -5.24 7.37 -15.92
N LEU A 35 -5.56 8.64 -16.16
CA LEU A 35 -4.99 9.77 -15.42
C LEU A 35 -5.74 9.95 -14.10
N VAL A 36 -5.63 8.95 -13.22
CA VAL A 36 -6.12 9.07 -11.85
C VAL A 36 -5.05 9.74 -10.98
N PRO A 37 -5.46 10.37 -9.86
CA PRO A 37 -4.51 10.99 -8.96
C PRO A 37 -3.49 10.00 -8.41
N ALA A 38 -2.38 10.56 -7.93
CA ALA A 38 -1.12 9.87 -7.81
C ALA A 38 -1.17 8.56 -6.98
N GLN A 39 -0.73 7.47 -7.61
CA GLN A 39 -0.83 6.12 -7.07
C GLN A 39 0.32 5.25 -7.57
N ALA A 40 0.83 4.37 -6.69
CA ALA A 40 1.75 3.31 -7.08
C ALA A 40 1.06 2.43 -8.13
N PHE A 41 1.64 2.33 -9.32
CA PHE A 41 1.06 1.57 -10.45
C PHE A 41 1.84 0.29 -10.74
N LEU A 42 3.10 0.22 -10.30
CA LEU A 42 3.99 -0.93 -10.45
C LEU A 42 4.81 -1.06 -9.16
N TYR A 43 4.79 -2.23 -8.51
CA TYR A 43 5.54 -2.44 -7.27
C TYR A 43 6.05 -3.89 -7.09
N GLY A 44 6.88 -4.14 -6.09
CA GLY A 44 7.56 -5.43 -5.92
C GLY A 44 8.75 -5.58 -6.86
N PRO A 45 9.16 -6.82 -7.19
CA PRO A 45 9.07 -7.95 -6.28
C PRO A 45 9.80 -7.66 -4.96
N PHE A 46 9.53 -8.44 -3.93
CA PHE A 46 10.19 -8.46 -2.62
C PHE A 46 11.48 -9.29 -2.69
N LEU A 47 12.60 -8.65 -3.02
CA LEU A 47 13.87 -9.33 -3.21
C LEU A 47 14.71 -9.34 -1.93
N ARG A 48 15.17 -10.52 -1.53
CA ARG A 48 16.28 -10.67 -0.59
C ARG A 48 17.57 -10.47 -1.36
N LEU A 49 18.32 -9.44 -1.00
CA LEU A 49 19.54 -9.05 -1.72
C LEU A 49 20.73 -9.26 -0.79
N PRO A 50 21.84 -9.87 -1.25
CA PRO A 50 23.07 -9.86 -0.48
C PRO A 50 23.61 -8.44 -0.35
N GLU A 51 24.45 -8.22 0.66
CA GLU A 51 25.17 -6.97 0.86
C GLU A 51 25.85 -6.48 -0.43
N GLY A 52 25.79 -5.17 -0.65
CA GLY A 52 26.52 -4.49 -1.71
C GLY A 52 25.70 -3.43 -2.43
N ARG A 53 26.28 -2.93 -3.52
CA ARG A 53 25.70 -1.86 -4.34
C ARG A 53 24.94 -2.42 -5.52
N TYR A 54 23.78 -1.83 -5.77
CA TYR A 54 22.87 -2.23 -6.83
C TYR A 54 22.45 -1.04 -7.66
N ARG A 55 22.08 -1.31 -8.91
CA ARG A 55 21.51 -0.34 -9.83
C ARG A 55 20.23 -0.89 -10.44
N LEU A 56 19.14 -0.17 -10.25
CA LEU A 56 17.87 -0.44 -10.92
C LEU A 56 17.82 0.39 -12.20
N SER A 57 17.81 -0.27 -13.36
CA SER A 57 17.72 0.37 -14.67
C SER A 57 16.34 0.13 -15.29
N PHE A 58 15.76 1.11 -15.97
CA PHE A 58 14.44 0.96 -16.58
C PHE A 58 14.27 1.85 -17.83
N ARG A 59 13.28 1.49 -18.65
CA ARG A 59 12.85 2.29 -19.81
C ARG A 59 11.36 2.57 -19.74
N CYS A 60 10.99 3.83 -19.92
CA CYS A 60 9.60 4.27 -19.85
C CYS A 60 9.27 5.16 -21.05
N ARG A 61 8.17 4.89 -21.73
CA ARG A 61 7.64 5.78 -22.78
C ARG A 61 6.60 6.72 -22.15
N VAL A 62 6.70 8.00 -22.47
CA VAL A 62 5.78 9.03 -21.98
C VAL A 62 4.92 9.58 -23.10
N ARG A 63 3.60 9.57 -22.90
CA ARG A 63 2.61 10.21 -23.76
C ARG A 63 1.82 11.24 -22.97
N MET A 64 1.41 12.32 -23.63
CA MET A 64 0.58 13.39 -23.06
C MET A 64 1.10 13.95 -21.71
N PRO A 65 2.34 14.46 -21.61
CA PRO A 65 2.76 15.14 -20.40
C PRO A 65 1.98 16.46 -20.24
N LEU A 66 1.08 16.50 -19.26
CA LEU A 66 0.16 17.62 -19.09
C LEU A 66 0.78 18.79 -18.32
N GLN A 67 1.80 18.52 -17.49
CA GLN A 67 2.39 19.51 -16.59
C GLN A 67 3.80 20.00 -17.01
N GLY A 68 4.24 19.77 -18.25
CA GLY A 68 5.55 20.25 -18.72
C GLY A 68 6.72 19.64 -17.94
N GLU A 69 7.56 20.49 -17.34
CA GLU A 69 8.78 20.12 -16.59
C GLU A 69 8.53 19.56 -15.19
N HIS A 70 7.27 19.45 -14.75
CA HIS A 70 6.96 18.81 -13.47
C HIS A 70 7.18 17.29 -13.57
N PRO A 71 7.60 16.64 -12.47
CA PRO A 71 7.70 15.19 -12.41
C PRO A 71 6.39 14.52 -12.80
N VAL A 72 6.49 13.40 -13.52
CA VAL A 72 5.34 12.57 -13.91
C VAL A 72 5.33 11.20 -13.24
N MET A 73 6.48 10.81 -12.69
CA MET A 73 6.72 9.53 -12.02
C MET A 73 7.73 9.70 -10.89
N GLY A 74 7.57 8.94 -9.81
CA GLY A 74 8.58 8.75 -8.76
C GLY A 74 8.94 7.26 -8.62
N LEU A 75 10.18 6.98 -8.24
CA LEU A 75 10.70 5.65 -7.95
C LEU A 75 11.20 5.60 -6.50
N GLU A 76 10.66 4.67 -5.71
CA GLU A 76 11.12 4.35 -4.36
C GLU A 76 11.79 2.97 -4.35
N ILE A 77 12.91 2.86 -3.63
CA ILE A 77 13.54 1.57 -3.28
C ILE A 77 13.47 1.45 -1.77
N VAL A 78 12.72 0.46 -1.29
CA VAL A 78 12.33 0.35 0.12
C VAL A 78 12.68 -1.03 0.66
N ALA A 79 13.39 -1.10 1.78
CA ALA A 79 13.58 -2.35 2.52
C ALA A 79 12.52 -2.51 3.61
N GLN A 80 12.01 -3.73 3.81
CA GLN A 80 11.00 -4.06 4.83
C GLN A 80 9.72 -3.22 4.77
N ASN A 81 9.36 -2.71 3.58
CA ASN A 81 8.26 -1.76 3.36
C ASN A 81 8.39 -0.40 4.07
N ARG A 82 9.53 -0.09 4.70
CA ARG A 82 9.68 1.06 5.60
C ARG A 82 11.00 1.83 5.48
N ILE A 83 12.11 1.16 5.19
CA ILE A 83 13.41 1.81 5.13
C ILE A 83 13.65 2.28 3.70
N LEU A 84 13.47 3.58 3.44
CA LEU A 84 13.75 4.16 2.13
C LEU A 84 15.27 4.17 1.88
N ARG A 85 15.71 3.46 0.84
CA ARG A 85 17.12 3.32 0.45
C ARG A 85 17.51 4.23 -0.69
N ALA A 86 16.57 4.50 -1.59
CA ALA A 86 16.73 5.47 -2.65
C ALA A 86 15.37 6.01 -3.08
N TRP A 87 15.37 7.25 -3.53
CA TRP A 87 14.21 7.91 -4.11
C TRP A 87 14.67 8.81 -5.25
N ARG A 88 13.90 8.83 -6.34
CA ARG A 88 14.06 9.83 -7.39
C ARG A 88 12.75 10.09 -8.13
N ASP A 89 12.56 11.36 -8.46
CA ASP A 89 11.52 11.81 -9.37
C ASP A 89 12.01 11.85 -10.80
N TYR A 90 11.10 11.67 -11.75
CA TYR A 90 11.39 11.77 -13.17
C TYR A 90 10.36 12.65 -13.89
N THR A 91 10.86 13.60 -14.67
CA THR A 91 10.09 14.42 -15.60
C THR A 91 9.81 13.66 -16.90
N ALA A 92 8.90 14.19 -17.72
CA ALA A 92 8.65 13.65 -19.04
C ALA A 92 9.83 13.80 -20.01
N ALA A 93 10.70 14.80 -19.81
CA ALA A 93 11.91 14.99 -20.61
C ALA A 93 12.94 13.90 -20.28
N GLU A 94 13.28 13.73 -19.01
CA GLU A 94 14.22 12.69 -18.53
C GLU A 94 13.80 11.29 -18.99
N LEU A 95 12.50 10.96 -18.90
CA LEU A 95 12.00 9.64 -19.32
C LEU A 95 12.13 9.36 -20.82
N ARG A 96 12.27 10.38 -21.67
CA ARG A 96 12.43 10.20 -23.13
C ARG A 96 13.87 10.00 -23.56
N GLU A 97 14.85 10.31 -22.71
CA GLU A 97 16.28 10.23 -23.05
C GLU A 97 16.78 8.79 -23.19
N GLY A 98 16.00 7.80 -22.74
CA GLY A 98 16.25 6.38 -22.99
C GLY A 98 16.21 5.53 -21.74
N GLU A 99 17.31 4.80 -21.47
CA GLU A 99 17.46 4.01 -20.24
C GLU A 99 17.85 4.92 -19.08
N LEU A 100 17.06 4.88 -18.02
CA LEU A 100 17.32 5.57 -16.76
C LEU A 100 17.79 4.57 -15.72
N SER A 101 18.48 5.06 -14.69
CA SER A 101 18.87 4.22 -13.57
C SER A 101 18.85 4.94 -12.23
N LEU A 102 18.74 4.16 -11.16
CA LEU A 102 18.84 4.60 -9.78
C LEU A 102 19.70 3.60 -9.00
N ALA A 103 20.81 4.07 -8.43
CA ALA A 103 21.69 3.26 -7.60
C ALA A 103 21.23 3.27 -6.13
N PHE A 104 21.48 2.17 -5.42
CA PHE A 104 21.21 2.05 -3.99
C PHE A 104 22.14 1.03 -3.35
N GLU A 105 22.26 1.11 -2.03
CA GLU A 105 23.09 0.19 -1.23
C GLU A 105 22.23 -0.68 -0.33
N VAL A 106 22.60 -1.96 -0.29
CA VAL A 106 22.12 -2.97 0.64
C VAL A 106 23.20 -3.14 1.71
N PRO A 107 23.04 -2.53 2.89
CA PRO A 107 23.99 -2.67 3.97
C PRO A 107 23.88 -4.07 4.58
N ARG A 108 24.95 -4.52 5.26
CA ARG A 108 25.02 -5.88 5.81
C ARG A 108 23.84 -6.24 6.70
N GLU A 109 23.37 -5.30 7.52
CA GLU A 109 22.25 -5.51 8.48
C GLU A 109 20.92 -5.77 7.78
N LEU A 110 20.76 -5.32 6.53
CA LEU A 110 19.58 -5.55 5.71
C LEU A 110 19.80 -6.68 4.69
N GLY A 111 21.05 -7.05 4.44
CA GLY A 111 21.43 -8.11 3.52
C GLY A 111 21.11 -9.51 4.06
N ILE A 112 21.22 -10.50 3.17
CA ILE A 112 21.06 -11.92 3.51
C ILE A 112 22.10 -12.33 4.57
N GLU A 113 23.29 -11.76 4.52
CA GLU A 113 24.42 -12.03 5.40
C GLU A 113 24.21 -11.53 6.84
N GLY A 114 23.34 -10.54 7.05
CA GLY A 114 23.05 -9.95 8.37
C GLY A 114 22.04 -10.74 9.20
N GLY A 115 21.48 -11.84 8.68
CA GLY A 115 20.50 -12.68 9.37
C GLY A 115 19.09 -12.08 9.48
N ALA A 116 18.92 -10.77 9.23
CA ALA A 116 17.60 -10.14 9.16
C ALA A 116 16.83 -10.52 7.88
N ASP A 117 17.55 -10.83 6.80
CA ASP A 117 17.02 -11.33 5.52
C ASP A 117 15.84 -10.50 4.99
N VAL A 118 16.06 -9.18 4.96
CA VAL A 118 15.02 -8.18 4.73
C VAL A 118 14.68 -8.10 3.24
N PRO A 119 13.39 -8.18 2.86
CA PRO A 119 12.99 -7.99 1.48
C PRO A 119 13.04 -6.52 1.06
N PHE A 120 13.59 -6.28 -0.13
CA PHE A 120 13.61 -5.02 -0.85
C PHE A 120 12.47 -4.97 -1.87
N GLU A 121 11.78 -3.85 -1.94
CA GLU A 121 10.67 -3.58 -2.85
C GLU A 121 11.01 -2.34 -3.70
N PHE A 122 10.61 -2.37 -4.97
CA PHE A 122 10.70 -1.22 -5.87
C PHE A 122 9.29 -0.71 -6.12
N ARG A 123 9.02 0.59 -5.95
CA ARG A 123 7.69 1.18 -6.16
C ARG A 123 7.76 2.31 -7.17
N PHE A 124 6.96 2.22 -8.21
CA PHE A 124 6.77 3.30 -9.19
C PHE A 124 5.43 3.96 -8.96
N THR A 125 5.47 5.25 -8.62
CA THR A 125 4.29 6.08 -8.39
C THR A 125 4.08 7.00 -9.59
N HIS A 126 2.92 6.93 -10.20
CA HIS A 126 2.50 7.86 -11.24
C HIS A 126 1.85 9.09 -10.60
N PHE A 127 2.04 10.29 -11.14
CA PHE A 127 1.50 11.54 -10.56
C PHE A 127 0.21 12.10 -11.19
N GLY A 128 -0.50 11.33 -12.01
CA GLY A 128 -1.79 11.74 -12.61
C GLY A 128 -1.67 12.70 -13.82
N ASN A 129 -0.47 13.00 -14.29
CA ASN A 129 -0.19 14.07 -15.25
C ASN A 129 0.51 13.63 -16.56
N ALA A 130 0.58 12.32 -16.82
CA ALA A 130 1.07 11.73 -18.07
C ALA A 130 0.63 10.27 -18.23
N LEU A 131 0.52 9.78 -19.46
CA LEU A 131 0.38 8.36 -19.74
C LEU A 131 1.78 7.73 -19.86
N LEU A 132 2.07 6.76 -19.00
CA LEU A 132 3.37 6.11 -18.89
C LEU A 132 3.29 4.67 -19.40
N THR A 133 4.33 4.18 -20.07
CA THR A 133 4.47 2.76 -20.41
C THR A 133 5.86 2.27 -20.06
N MET A 134 5.95 1.44 -19.02
CA MET A 134 7.17 0.76 -18.62
C MET A 134 7.39 -0.42 -19.57
N THR A 135 8.51 -0.39 -20.30
CA THR A 135 8.86 -1.44 -21.27
C THR A 135 9.97 -2.36 -20.78
N GLU A 136 10.77 -1.91 -19.81
CA GLU A 136 11.91 -2.66 -19.32
C GLU A 136 12.23 -2.26 -17.88
N LEU A 137 12.61 -3.24 -17.04
CA LEU A 137 13.07 -3.04 -15.67
C LEU A 137 14.09 -4.12 -15.33
N LYS A 138 15.31 -3.71 -15.00
CA LYS A 138 16.46 -4.57 -14.71
C LYS A 138 17.09 -4.19 -13.39
N LEU A 139 17.52 -5.19 -12.63
CA LEU A 139 18.36 -5.02 -11.45
C LEU A 139 19.76 -5.54 -11.73
N HIS A 140 20.76 -4.70 -11.51
CA HIS A 140 22.17 -5.00 -11.65
C HIS A 140 22.83 -4.99 -10.27
N ARG A 141 23.70 -5.95 -9.99
CA ARG A 141 24.65 -5.86 -8.86
C ARG A 141 25.92 -5.20 -9.40
N GLU A 142 26.36 -4.12 -8.79
CA GLU A 142 27.59 -3.43 -9.17
C GLU A 142 28.81 -4.13 -8.50
N PRO A 143 29.97 -4.19 -9.17
CA PRO A 143 31.17 -4.74 -8.56
C PRO A 143 31.61 -3.89 -7.36
N THR A 144 31.96 -4.52 -6.24
CA THR A 144 32.38 -3.87 -4.98
C THR A 144 33.56 -2.91 -5.10
N ALA A 145 34.32 -2.94 -6.20
CA ALA A 145 35.69 -2.43 -6.26
C ALA A 145 35.88 -0.93 -6.59
N THR A 146 34.86 -0.06 -6.61
CA THR A 146 35.07 1.31 -7.16
C THR A 146 34.37 2.47 -6.46
N VAL A 147 33.69 2.27 -5.34
CA VAL A 147 33.07 3.40 -4.62
C VAL A 147 33.60 3.45 -3.19
N PRO A 148 34.10 4.61 -2.71
CA PRO A 148 34.51 4.76 -1.32
C PRO A 148 33.33 4.44 -0.38
N ASP A 149 33.59 3.60 0.61
CA ASP A 149 32.64 2.91 1.51
C ASP A 149 31.70 3.80 2.36
N ASN A 150 31.73 5.13 2.23
CA ASN A 150 31.25 6.01 3.31
C ASN A 150 30.27 7.13 2.91
N LEU A 151 29.77 7.18 1.68
CA LEU A 151 28.71 8.15 1.34
C LEU A 151 27.42 7.42 0.98
N PRO A 152 26.44 7.35 1.90
CA PRO A 152 25.12 6.83 1.55
C PRO A 152 24.59 7.61 0.36
N ALA A 153 24.00 6.91 -0.61
CA ALA A 153 23.35 7.55 -1.75
C ALA A 153 22.39 8.63 -1.23
N GLU A 154 22.73 9.90 -1.43
CA GLU A 154 21.90 11.01 -0.97
C GLU A 154 20.52 10.88 -1.62
N LEU A 155 19.46 11.01 -0.81
CA LEU A 155 18.11 11.00 -1.32
C LEU A 155 17.89 12.27 -2.16
N GLU A 156 17.55 12.11 -3.43
CA GLU A 156 17.18 13.21 -4.31
C GLU A 156 16.01 14.00 -3.73
N PRO A 157 15.88 15.30 -4.03
CA PRO A 157 14.78 16.09 -3.51
C PRO A 157 13.43 15.59 -4.00
N TRP A 158 12.42 15.67 -3.13
CA TRP A 158 11.03 15.48 -3.55
C TRP A 158 10.55 16.74 -4.25
N ARG A 159 10.26 16.64 -5.55
CA ARG A 159 9.76 17.73 -6.38
C ARG A 159 8.22 17.74 -6.34
N LEU A 160 7.64 18.64 -5.56
CA LEU A 160 6.24 18.54 -5.13
C LEU A 160 5.25 19.44 -5.86
N LEU A 161 5.70 20.55 -6.46
CA LEU A 161 4.78 21.57 -6.97
C LEU A 161 3.74 21.01 -7.96
N GLY A 162 4.15 20.14 -8.90
CA GLY A 162 3.23 19.49 -9.84
C GLY A 162 2.18 18.60 -9.17
N ARG A 163 2.54 17.92 -8.08
CA ARG A 163 1.69 16.96 -7.35
C ARG A 163 0.59 17.61 -6.52
N LEU A 164 0.84 18.84 -6.09
CA LEU A 164 -0.08 19.61 -5.26
C LEU A 164 -1.20 20.24 -6.08
N ARG A 165 -1.11 20.21 -7.42
CA ARG A 165 -2.10 20.83 -8.31
C ARG A 165 -3.33 19.96 -8.45
N THR A 166 -4.49 20.58 -8.31
CA THR A 166 -5.79 19.93 -8.60
C THR A 166 -5.99 19.69 -10.09
N LEU A 167 -5.44 20.56 -10.94
CA LEU A 167 -5.51 20.47 -12.40
C LEU A 167 -4.11 20.35 -13.01
N PRO A 168 -3.93 19.44 -13.99
CA PRO A 168 -2.64 19.20 -14.63
C PRO A 168 -2.34 20.24 -15.70
N LEU A 169 -2.23 21.51 -15.31
CA LEU A 169 -1.82 22.59 -16.20
C LEU A 169 -0.29 22.64 -16.30
N PRO A 170 0.31 23.07 -17.42
CA PRO A 170 1.75 23.24 -17.52
C PRO A 170 2.25 24.47 -16.73
N GLY A 171 3.56 24.56 -16.53
CA GLY A 171 4.25 25.75 -16.03
C GLY A 171 4.07 26.05 -14.54
N ALA A 172 4.28 27.32 -14.18
CA ALA A 172 4.25 27.83 -12.81
C ALA A 172 2.83 27.88 -12.22
N VAL A 173 2.74 27.88 -10.88
CA VAL A 173 1.47 28.08 -10.16
C VAL A 173 1.31 29.56 -9.83
N HIS A 174 0.33 30.21 -10.46
CA HIS A 174 0.07 31.63 -10.24
C HIS A 174 -0.89 31.86 -9.07
N LEU A 175 -0.42 32.60 -8.06
CA LEU A 175 -1.22 33.09 -6.94
C LEU A 175 -1.45 34.59 -7.13
N SER A 176 -2.70 35.04 -7.09
CA SER A 176 -3.07 36.45 -7.26
C SER A 176 -3.98 36.88 -6.12
N PRO A 177 -3.90 38.14 -5.63
CA PRO A 177 -4.81 38.68 -4.62
C PRO A 177 -6.30 38.56 -4.98
N LEU A 178 -6.62 38.53 -6.27
CA LEU A 178 -7.99 38.39 -6.80
C LEU A 178 -8.46 36.94 -6.89
N SER A 179 -7.59 35.97 -6.58
CA SER A 179 -7.97 34.57 -6.59
C SER A 179 -8.99 34.31 -5.48
N ILE A 180 -10.20 33.95 -5.88
CA ILE A 180 -11.35 33.80 -4.98
C ILE A 180 -11.14 32.61 -4.02
N MET A 181 -10.34 31.62 -4.41
CA MET A 181 -10.02 30.46 -3.56
C MET A 181 -8.90 30.79 -2.56
N PRO A 182 -9.12 30.68 -1.23
CA PRO A 182 -8.11 30.93 -0.21
C PRO A 182 -6.95 29.90 -0.21
N LEU A 183 -7.13 28.76 -0.90
CA LEU A 183 -6.14 27.69 -1.05
C LEU A 183 -6.18 27.18 -2.50
N LYS A 184 -5.11 27.39 -3.28
CA LYS A 184 -5.02 26.88 -4.67
C LYS A 184 -4.42 25.47 -4.78
N LEU A 185 -3.80 24.98 -3.71
CA LEU A 185 -3.17 23.67 -3.61
C LEU A 185 -3.71 23.00 -2.34
N TRP A 186 -4.89 22.39 -2.45
CA TRP A 186 -5.49 21.61 -1.37
C TRP A 186 -5.03 20.16 -1.49
N ARG A 187 -4.70 19.52 -0.34
CA ARG A 187 -4.29 18.12 -0.13
C ARG A 187 -3.65 17.45 -1.34
N SER A 188 -2.34 17.20 -1.25
CA SER A 188 -1.62 16.38 -2.22
C SER A 188 -2.42 15.13 -2.55
N SER A 189 -2.77 14.98 -3.82
CA SER A 189 -3.42 13.76 -4.29
C SER A 189 -2.44 12.57 -4.24
N ALA A 190 -1.13 12.86 -4.32
CA ALA A 190 -0.07 11.92 -4.04
C ALA A 190 0.09 11.71 -2.54
N VAL A 191 0.08 10.44 -2.13
CA VAL A 191 0.50 10.06 -0.78
C VAL A 191 1.98 10.41 -0.63
N LEU A 192 2.29 11.47 0.11
CA LEU A 192 3.66 11.78 0.53
C LEU A 192 3.92 11.09 1.87
N ARG A 193 4.99 10.31 1.92
CA ARG A 193 5.52 9.73 3.15
C ARG A 193 7.02 9.97 3.13
N LEU A 194 7.57 10.44 4.24
CA LEU A 194 8.97 10.78 4.36
C LEU A 194 9.60 9.90 5.45
N PRO A 195 10.85 9.45 5.31
CA PRO A 195 11.62 8.91 6.43
C PRO A 195 11.65 9.87 7.63
N ALA A 196 11.98 9.35 8.80
CA ALA A 196 12.25 10.22 9.94
C ALA A 196 13.47 11.11 9.65
N GLY A 197 13.46 12.35 10.12
CA GLY A 197 14.62 13.25 9.99
C GLY A 197 14.26 14.73 9.94
N ILE A 198 15.27 15.54 9.64
CA ILE A 198 15.13 16.98 9.44
C ILE A 198 15.12 17.27 7.95
N TYR A 199 14.17 18.08 7.52
CA TYR A 199 13.93 18.41 6.13
C TYR A 199 13.95 19.91 5.91
N ARG A 200 14.50 20.33 4.77
CA ARG A 200 14.39 21.69 4.24
C ARG A 200 13.36 21.71 3.13
N ALA A 201 12.33 22.54 3.27
CA ALA A 201 11.46 22.88 2.17
C ALA A 201 12.00 24.13 1.49
N GLU A 202 12.26 24.06 0.18
CA GLU A 202 12.68 25.20 -0.63
C GLU A 202 11.59 25.55 -1.64
N LEU A 203 11.23 26.83 -1.69
CA LEU A 203 10.23 27.36 -2.60
C LEU A 203 10.89 28.32 -3.58
N GLY A 204 10.92 27.95 -4.86
CA GLY A 204 11.26 28.85 -5.95
C GLY A 204 10.04 29.64 -6.40
N CYS A 205 10.11 30.97 -6.42
CA CYS A 205 9.00 31.81 -6.82
C CYS A 205 9.45 33.08 -7.56
N GLU A 206 8.49 33.78 -8.17
CA GLU A 206 8.70 35.09 -8.75
C GLU A 206 7.60 36.03 -8.25
N LEU A 207 8.00 37.11 -7.57
CA LEU A 207 7.10 38.18 -7.16
C LEU A 207 6.84 39.11 -8.34
N LYS A 208 5.59 39.17 -8.79
CA LYS A 208 5.17 40.06 -9.89
C LYS A 208 4.70 41.42 -9.40
N ARG A 209 4.03 41.46 -8.23
CA ARG A 209 3.52 42.69 -7.61
C ARG A 209 3.31 42.46 -6.12
N THR A 210 3.58 43.46 -5.29
CA THR A 210 3.24 43.49 -3.86
C THR A 210 2.45 44.75 -3.51
N ARG A 211 1.58 44.67 -2.49
CA ARG A 211 0.90 45.84 -1.92
C ARG A 211 1.67 46.42 -0.74
N ARG A 212 2.17 45.57 0.15
CA ARG A 212 2.88 45.95 1.37
C ARG A 212 4.09 45.04 1.58
N PRO A 213 5.32 45.47 1.24
CA PRO A 213 6.52 44.61 1.28
C PRO A 213 6.77 43.94 2.64
N SER A 214 6.50 44.65 3.74
CA SER A 214 6.71 44.20 5.13
C SER A 214 5.58 43.33 5.69
N GLU A 215 4.55 43.01 4.91
CA GLU A 215 3.45 42.14 5.35
C GLU A 215 3.57 40.72 4.76
N PRO A 216 3.08 39.69 5.48
CA PRO A 216 3.05 38.32 4.98
C PRO A 216 2.33 38.20 3.63
N ALA A 217 2.94 37.47 2.70
CA ALA A 217 2.39 37.21 1.37
C ALA A 217 2.02 35.73 1.17
N LEU A 218 2.80 34.82 1.76
CA LEU A 218 2.60 33.39 1.63
C LEU A 218 2.96 32.66 2.93
N ALA A 219 2.25 31.58 3.25
CA ALA A 219 2.69 30.58 4.21
C ALA A 219 2.61 29.18 3.60
N VAL A 220 3.54 28.32 3.99
CA VAL A 220 3.58 26.90 3.67
C VAL A 220 3.53 26.13 4.98
N GLU A 221 2.53 25.28 5.15
CA GLU A 221 2.32 24.47 6.36
C GLU A 221 2.49 23.00 6.00
N ILE A 222 3.23 22.25 6.82
CA ILE A 222 3.45 20.82 6.67
C ILE A 222 2.83 20.14 7.88
N GLU A 223 1.90 19.23 7.62
CA GLU A 223 1.19 18.48 8.65
C GLU A 223 0.96 17.04 8.17
N THR A 224 0.72 16.13 9.11
CA THR A 224 0.16 14.83 8.76
C THR A 224 -1.30 15.00 8.31
N ARG A 225 -1.81 14.06 7.53
CA ARG A 225 -3.19 14.09 6.99
C ARG A 225 -4.27 14.07 8.06
N ASP A 226 -3.95 13.57 9.25
CA ASP A 226 -4.77 13.59 10.45
C ASP A 226 -4.61 14.87 11.30
N GLY A 227 -3.75 15.80 10.87
CA GLY A 227 -3.66 17.17 11.37
C GLY A 227 -2.54 17.43 12.37
N ILE A 228 -1.53 16.56 12.48
CA ILE A 228 -0.38 16.80 13.36
C ILE A 228 0.59 17.76 12.64
N PRO A 229 0.86 18.95 13.18
CA PRO A 229 1.80 19.88 12.57
C PRO A 229 3.23 19.33 12.64
N LEU A 230 3.95 19.42 11.52
CA LEU A 230 5.36 19.03 11.40
C LEU A 230 6.29 20.24 11.27
N GLY A 231 5.76 21.36 10.77
CA GLY A 231 6.47 22.63 10.64
C GLY A 231 5.84 23.52 9.56
N GLY A 232 6.46 24.67 9.30
CA GLY A 232 5.98 25.60 8.29
C GLY A 232 6.83 26.86 8.18
N GLY A 233 6.73 27.53 7.03
CA GLY A 233 7.36 28.83 6.77
C GLY A 233 6.31 29.88 6.47
N ARG A 234 6.44 31.08 7.05
CA ARG A 234 5.61 32.24 6.75
C ARG A 234 6.50 33.36 6.23
N PHE A 235 6.22 33.82 5.02
CA PHE A 235 7.10 34.72 4.27
C PHE A 235 6.45 36.07 4.03
N LEU A 236 7.20 37.13 4.30
CA LEU A 236 6.92 38.50 3.91
C LEU A 236 7.06 38.67 2.40
N ALA A 237 6.39 39.66 1.83
CA ALA A 237 6.53 39.94 0.41
C ALA A 237 7.98 40.28 0.01
N SER A 238 8.70 41.03 0.86
CA SER A 238 10.12 41.37 0.64
C SER A 238 11.05 40.15 0.64
N GLU A 239 10.73 39.10 1.41
CA GLU A 239 11.53 37.87 1.41
C GLU A 239 11.34 37.09 0.10
N LEU A 240 10.15 37.17 -0.51
CA LEU A 240 9.84 36.52 -1.78
C LEU A 240 10.45 37.25 -3.00
N GLU A 241 10.93 38.49 -2.84
CA GLU A 241 11.62 39.25 -3.90
C GLU A 241 12.96 38.61 -4.28
N THR A 242 13.60 37.88 -3.36
CA THR A 242 14.83 37.14 -3.61
C THR A 242 14.64 36.00 -4.63
N GLY A 243 13.39 35.62 -4.90
CA GLY A 243 13.01 34.54 -5.80
C GLY A 243 13.12 33.13 -5.18
N ARG A 244 13.69 33.01 -3.97
CA ARG A 244 13.83 31.72 -3.28
C ARG A 244 13.73 31.90 -1.77
N VAL A 245 12.87 31.13 -1.15
CA VAL A 245 12.75 31.08 0.32
C VAL A 245 12.77 29.64 0.79
N SER A 246 13.18 29.42 2.04
CA SER A 246 13.23 28.08 2.63
C SER A 246 12.85 28.09 4.10
N PHE A 247 12.48 26.92 4.61
CA PHE A 247 12.25 26.68 6.02
C PHE A 247 12.54 25.22 6.34
N GLU A 248 12.82 24.93 7.60
CA GLU A 248 13.08 23.57 8.07
C GLU A 248 11.89 23.03 8.87
N PHE A 249 11.74 21.72 8.83
CA PHE A 249 10.72 21.00 9.60
C PHE A 249 11.23 19.59 9.94
N MET A 250 10.55 18.94 10.87
CA MET A 250 10.95 17.63 11.37
C MET A 250 9.88 16.57 11.07
N VAL A 251 10.33 15.39 10.68
CA VAL A 251 9.50 14.17 10.62
C VAL A 251 9.93 13.25 11.75
N PRO A 252 9.15 13.14 12.83
CA PRO A 252 9.41 12.21 13.93
C PRO A 252 9.39 10.74 13.51
N GLN A 253 10.08 9.88 14.28
CA GLN A 253 10.14 8.43 14.02
C GLN A 253 8.78 7.73 14.01
N ASP A 254 7.84 8.17 14.83
CA ASP A 254 6.47 7.63 14.94
C ASP A 254 5.53 8.12 13.82
N ILE A 255 6.01 9.05 12.99
CA ILE A 255 5.29 9.61 11.84
C ILE A 255 5.90 9.12 10.52
N GLY A 256 7.23 9.01 10.47
CA GLY A 256 8.00 8.73 9.27
C GLY A 256 7.76 7.34 8.66
N LEU A 257 8.41 7.09 7.52
CA LEU A 257 8.38 5.79 6.83
C LEU A 257 8.85 4.63 7.71
N ASP A 258 9.77 4.93 8.62
CA ASP A 258 10.35 3.99 9.57
C ASP A 258 9.33 3.54 10.64
N ALA A 259 8.22 4.26 10.81
CA ALA A 259 7.14 3.91 11.71
C ALA A 259 6.40 2.62 11.28
N GLY A 260 5.76 1.96 12.24
CA GLY A 260 4.96 0.76 11.96
C GLY A 260 3.80 1.00 10.99
N VAL A 261 3.20 2.19 11.04
CA VAL A 261 2.17 2.64 10.12
C VAL A 261 2.52 4.07 9.70
N PRO A 262 3.24 4.26 8.57
CA PRO A 262 3.71 5.58 8.18
C PRO A 262 2.55 6.51 7.87
N ARG A 263 2.59 7.73 8.42
CA ARG A 263 1.53 8.71 8.23
C ARG A 263 1.71 9.42 6.90
N THR A 264 0.59 9.72 6.25
CA THR A 264 0.61 10.56 5.05
C THR A 264 0.83 12.01 5.47
N ILE A 265 1.74 12.70 4.80
CA ILE A 265 2.05 14.11 4.99
C ILE A 265 1.31 14.92 3.92
N ASP A 266 0.63 15.98 4.33
CA ASP A 266 0.00 16.96 3.47
C ASP A 266 0.78 18.29 3.57
N ILE A 267 0.89 19.01 2.45
CA ILE A 267 1.45 20.35 2.39
C ILE A 267 0.36 21.33 1.98
N ARG A 268 0.20 22.40 2.74
CA ARG A 268 -0.79 23.44 2.52
C ARG A 268 -0.12 24.76 2.22
N LEU A 269 -0.62 25.47 1.21
CA LEU A 269 -0.14 26.82 0.88
C LEU A 269 -1.25 27.83 1.12
N ARG A 270 -1.02 28.76 2.04
CA ARG A 270 -1.92 29.85 2.37
C ARG A 270 -1.42 31.16 1.77
N HIS A 271 -2.22 31.75 0.88
CA HIS A 271 -1.91 33.05 0.27
C HIS A 271 -2.62 34.18 1.04
N PHE A 272 -1.88 35.21 1.45
CA PHE A 272 -2.42 36.32 2.26
C PHE A 272 -3.00 37.47 1.42
N ARG A 273 -3.13 37.30 0.10
CA ARG A 273 -3.64 38.33 -0.84
C ARG A 273 -2.83 39.64 -0.85
N ASN A 274 -1.60 39.62 -0.33
CA ASN A 274 -0.70 40.77 -0.32
C ASN A 274 0.14 40.89 -1.62
N ALA A 275 0.34 39.77 -2.34
CA ALA A 275 1.24 39.70 -3.49
C ALA A 275 0.67 38.89 -4.67
N SER A 276 1.07 39.21 -5.89
CA SER A 276 0.94 38.35 -7.06
C SER A 276 2.23 37.54 -7.23
N LEU A 277 2.14 36.22 -7.12
CA LEU A 277 3.26 35.30 -7.12
C LEU A 277 3.15 34.29 -8.26
N SER A 278 4.29 33.87 -8.79
CA SER A 278 4.41 32.74 -9.70
C SER A 278 5.32 31.70 -9.06
N LEU A 279 4.76 30.61 -8.52
CA LEU A 279 5.55 29.54 -7.90
C LEU A 279 6.14 28.65 -8.99
N ARG A 280 7.46 28.47 -8.99
CA ARG A 280 8.20 27.72 -10.00
C ARG A 280 8.58 26.31 -9.51
N SER A 281 8.94 26.18 -8.23
CA SER A 281 9.25 24.88 -7.62
C SER A 281 8.84 24.85 -6.14
N LEU A 282 8.70 23.64 -5.61
CA LEU A 282 8.60 23.34 -4.19
C LEU A 282 9.30 22.00 -3.98
N ASP A 283 10.48 22.05 -3.40
CA ASP A 283 11.39 20.92 -3.31
C ASP A 283 11.68 20.62 -1.83
N LEU A 284 11.64 19.35 -1.44
CA LEU A 284 12.03 18.93 -0.08
C LEU A 284 13.39 18.23 -0.13
N TYR A 285 14.29 18.64 0.73
CA TYR A 285 15.61 18.04 0.92
C TYR A 285 15.67 17.41 2.31
N ARG A 286 16.17 16.19 2.43
CA ARG A 286 16.50 15.61 3.75
C ARG A 286 17.88 16.12 4.13
N ILE A 287 17.95 16.95 5.17
CA ILE A 287 19.21 17.53 5.66
C ILE A 287 19.92 16.57 6.61
N SER A 288 19.15 15.88 7.46
CA SER A 288 19.67 14.93 8.42
C SER A 288 18.75 13.74 8.58
N ALA A 289 19.34 12.56 8.77
CA ALA A 289 18.63 11.35 9.16
C ALA A 289 18.31 11.30 10.65
N GLU A 290 19.00 12.10 11.46
CA GLU A 290 18.77 12.21 12.89
C GLU A 290 17.46 12.95 13.14
N ALA A 291 16.43 12.19 13.52
CA ALA A 291 15.29 12.74 14.23
C ALA A 291 15.45 12.37 15.72
N PRO A 292 15.25 13.31 16.66
CA PRO A 292 15.14 12.95 18.06
C PRO A 292 14.04 11.88 18.22
N ALA A 293 14.30 10.90 19.10
CA ALA A 293 13.30 9.92 19.49
C ALA A 293 12.04 10.67 19.95
N ALA A 294 10.91 10.38 19.29
CA ALA A 294 9.58 10.97 19.45
C ALA A 294 9.52 12.27 20.28
N ALA A 295 9.24 13.40 19.62
CA ALA A 295 8.85 14.65 20.30
C ALA A 295 7.44 14.58 20.93
N SER A 296 6.98 13.38 21.31
CA SER A 296 5.82 13.30 22.19
C SER A 296 6.28 13.83 23.54
N PRO A 297 5.79 14.98 24.03
CA PRO A 297 5.85 15.22 25.46
C PRO A 297 5.22 13.98 26.07
N VAL A 298 5.97 13.25 26.91
CA VAL A 298 5.40 12.19 27.75
C VAL A 298 4.13 12.80 28.32
N PRO A 299 2.92 12.31 27.95
CA PRO A 299 1.72 12.86 28.51
C PRO A 299 1.79 12.43 29.96
N THR A 300 2.25 13.33 30.83
CA THR A 300 1.94 13.27 32.24
C THR A 300 0.45 13.08 32.28
N ARG A 301 0.03 11.87 32.70
CA ARG A 301 -1.34 11.34 32.71
C ARG A 301 -2.30 12.52 32.82
N ARG A 302 -2.84 12.96 31.66
CA ARG A 302 -3.53 14.25 31.54
C ARG A 302 -4.65 14.24 32.56
N ALA A 303 -4.51 15.02 33.63
CA ALA A 303 -5.65 15.41 34.43
C ALA A 303 -6.68 15.99 33.45
N ALA A 304 -7.91 15.48 33.53
CA ALA A 304 -8.99 15.80 32.64
C ALA A 304 -9.18 17.32 32.52
N VAL A 305 -8.64 17.92 31.46
CA VAL A 305 -9.00 19.27 31.03
C VAL A 305 -9.79 19.12 29.75
N SER A 306 -11.08 19.40 29.89
CA SER A 306 -12.18 19.23 28.96
C SER A 306 -12.06 20.08 27.69
N GLY A 307 -11.32 19.56 26.71
CA GLY A 307 -11.61 19.79 25.29
C GLY A 307 -11.68 18.42 24.61
N ASP A 308 -12.61 18.22 23.68
CA ASP A 308 -12.89 16.96 22.95
C ASP A 308 -11.63 16.36 22.28
N ALA A 309 -10.76 15.74 23.07
CA ALA A 309 -9.64 14.98 22.58
C ALA A 309 -10.19 13.73 21.91
N LYS A 310 -9.77 13.49 20.66
CA LYS A 310 -10.17 12.29 19.91
C LYS A 310 -9.70 11.05 20.66
N LYS A 311 -10.59 10.07 20.80
CA LYS A 311 -10.25 8.78 21.39
C LYS A 311 -9.35 7.98 20.45
N GLN A 312 -8.32 7.33 20.98
CA GLN A 312 -7.39 6.49 20.27
C GLN A 312 -7.93 5.05 20.21
N ILE A 313 -8.08 4.52 19.00
CA ILE A 313 -8.47 3.13 18.75
C ILE A 313 -7.30 2.37 18.14
N VAL A 314 -6.98 1.21 18.70
CA VAL A 314 -6.12 0.22 18.06
C VAL A 314 -6.99 -0.89 17.47
N ILE A 315 -6.79 -1.23 16.21
CA ILE A 315 -7.46 -2.35 15.55
C ILE A 315 -6.44 -3.47 15.36
N PHE A 316 -6.67 -4.61 16.00
CA PHE A 316 -5.95 -5.85 15.75
C PHE A 316 -6.71 -6.70 14.72
N GLY A 317 -6.02 -7.16 13.67
CA GLY A 317 -6.60 -8.09 12.69
C GLY A 317 -5.75 -8.29 11.45
N ASN A 318 -6.24 -9.14 10.55
CA ASN A 318 -5.61 -9.45 9.26
C ASN A 318 -5.83 -8.34 8.20
N CYS A 319 -5.74 -8.69 6.91
CA CYS A 319 -5.98 -7.76 5.81
C CYS A 319 -7.35 -7.04 5.87
N GLN A 320 -8.38 -7.67 6.44
CA GLN A 320 -9.69 -7.05 6.67
C GLN A 320 -9.62 -5.98 7.76
N GLY A 321 -8.87 -6.23 8.83
CA GLY A 321 -8.63 -5.26 9.91
C GLY A 321 -7.87 -4.03 9.41
N ASN A 322 -6.85 -4.22 8.56
CA ASN A 322 -6.15 -3.11 7.92
C ASN A 322 -7.10 -2.28 7.05
N LEU A 323 -7.92 -2.94 6.24
CA LEU A 323 -8.87 -2.25 5.36
C LEU A 323 -9.96 -1.50 6.14
N LEU A 324 -10.44 -2.07 7.24
CA LEU A 324 -11.33 -1.41 8.19
C LEU A 324 -10.67 -0.16 8.77
N ALA A 325 -9.44 -0.26 9.27
CA ALA A 325 -8.69 0.87 9.81
C ALA A 325 -8.46 1.96 8.76
N GLU A 326 -8.12 1.60 7.52
CA GLU A 326 -7.96 2.54 6.42
C GLU A 326 -9.26 3.29 6.11
N ALA A 327 -10.39 2.57 6.01
CA ALA A 327 -11.68 3.17 5.75
C ALA A 327 -12.11 4.15 6.84
N LEU A 328 -11.89 3.81 8.10
CA LEU A 328 -12.22 4.66 9.25
C LEU A 328 -11.30 5.89 9.33
N ARG A 329 -9.99 5.71 9.08
CA ARG A 329 -8.99 6.79 9.10
C ARG A 329 -9.31 7.91 8.10
N TYR A 330 -9.94 7.59 6.98
CA TYR A 330 -10.30 8.57 5.96
C TYR A 330 -11.75 9.06 6.04
N HIS A 331 -12.57 8.53 6.95
CA HIS A 331 -13.96 8.95 7.10
C HIS A 331 -14.07 10.17 8.02
N SER A 332 -14.49 11.33 7.47
CA SER A 332 -14.56 12.60 8.21
C SER A 332 -15.48 12.56 9.44
N GLY A 333 -16.59 11.81 9.38
CA GLY A 333 -17.47 11.61 10.53
C GLY A 333 -16.82 10.76 11.63
N PHE A 334 -15.88 9.87 11.30
CA PHE A 334 -15.17 9.06 12.29
C PHE A 334 -14.04 9.87 12.92
N THR A 335 -13.25 10.55 12.10
CA THR A 335 -12.05 11.29 12.52
C THR A 335 -12.32 12.52 13.38
N ARG A 336 -13.60 12.90 13.54
CA ARG A 336 -14.03 13.91 14.53
C ARG A 336 -13.99 13.37 15.96
N HIS A 337 -14.22 12.07 16.14
CA HIS A 337 -14.36 11.45 17.46
C HIS A 337 -13.18 10.54 17.80
N PHE A 338 -12.58 9.91 16.77
CA PHE A 338 -11.58 8.87 16.94
C PHE A 338 -10.37 9.06 16.02
N SER A 339 -9.22 8.54 16.45
CA SER A 339 -8.08 8.23 15.59
C SER A 339 -7.77 6.75 15.68
N VAL A 340 -7.20 6.18 14.61
CA VAL A 340 -7.10 4.73 14.44
C VAL A 340 -5.72 4.26 14.00
N LYS A 341 -5.17 3.32 14.76
CA LYS A 341 -3.96 2.55 14.45
C LYS A 341 -4.35 1.09 14.14
N HIS A 342 -3.51 0.39 13.38
CA HIS A 342 -3.74 -1.01 13.04
C HIS A 342 -2.51 -1.85 13.40
N HIS A 343 -2.75 -2.95 14.11
CA HIS A 343 -1.75 -3.97 14.43
C HIS A 343 -2.07 -5.24 13.63
N TYR A 344 -1.09 -5.68 12.85
CA TYR A 344 -1.15 -6.98 12.17
C TYR A 344 -0.97 -8.13 13.16
N MET A 345 -1.43 -9.31 12.77
CA MET A 345 -1.29 -10.55 13.54
C MET A 345 0.18 -10.86 13.86
N GLU A 346 1.04 -10.72 12.84
CA GLU A 346 2.49 -10.81 12.96
C GLU A 346 3.04 -9.39 13.09
N LEU A 347 3.25 -8.92 14.32
CA LEU A 347 3.88 -7.61 14.56
C LEU A 347 5.41 -7.76 14.54
N PRO A 348 6.12 -7.15 13.58
CA PRO A 348 7.58 -7.19 13.53
C PRO A 348 8.22 -6.71 14.84
N VAL A 349 9.32 -7.33 15.24
CA VAL A 349 10.02 -7.04 16.51
C VAL A 349 10.38 -5.56 16.65
N ASN A 350 10.83 -4.92 15.57
CA ASN A 350 11.18 -3.50 15.57
C ASN A 350 9.97 -2.56 15.81
N LEU A 351 8.74 -3.07 15.82
CA LEU A 351 7.55 -2.31 16.18
C LEU A 351 7.05 -2.59 17.59
N HIS A 352 7.65 -3.51 18.34
CA HIS A 352 7.12 -3.92 19.64
C HIS A 352 7.04 -2.74 20.61
N GLU A 353 8.06 -1.88 20.64
CA GLU A 353 8.03 -0.70 21.51
C GLU A 353 6.95 0.31 21.14
N GLN A 354 6.78 0.57 19.84
CA GLN A 354 5.70 1.46 19.38
C GLN A 354 4.34 0.83 19.66
N GLY A 355 4.18 -0.47 19.42
CA GLY A 355 2.95 -1.19 19.72
C GLY A 355 2.60 -1.19 21.20
N ARG A 356 3.58 -1.29 22.10
CA ARG A 356 3.37 -1.14 23.55
C ARG A 356 2.85 0.25 23.90
N ARG A 357 3.45 1.30 23.33
CA ARG A 357 2.97 2.69 23.49
C ARG A 357 1.55 2.85 22.95
N ASP A 358 1.29 2.31 21.77
CA ASP A 358 -0.03 2.34 21.15
C ASP A 358 -1.09 1.69 22.04
N LEU A 359 -0.79 0.56 22.70
CA LEU A 359 -1.69 -0.11 23.63
C LEU A 359 -1.87 0.65 24.94
N GLN A 360 -0.82 1.29 25.47
CA GLN A 360 -0.89 2.10 26.69
C GLN A 360 -1.68 3.40 26.49
N GLU A 361 -1.62 3.99 25.30
CA GLU A 361 -2.30 5.24 24.94
C GLU A 361 -3.70 5.03 24.38
N CYS A 362 -4.10 3.80 24.05
CA CYS A 362 -5.39 3.55 23.43
C CYS A 362 -6.54 3.60 24.44
N ASP A 363 -7.69 4.13 24.00
CA ASP A 363 -8.92 4.20 24.77
C ASP A 363 -9.84 2.99 24.52
N LEU A 364 -9.60 2.26 23.42
CA LEU A 364 -10.37 1.10 23.01
C LEU A 364 -9.56 0.23 22.04
N LEU A 365 -9.60 -1.09 22.26
CA LEU A 365 -9.00 -2.08 21.38
C LEU A 365 -10.07 -2.88 20.62
N LEU A 366 -10.01 -2.85 19.29
CA LEU A 366 -10.84 -3.69 18.43
C LEU A 366 -10.08 -4.96 18.06
N ILE A 367 -10.63 -6.13 18.39
CA ILE A 367 -9.96 -7.41 18.16
C ILE A 367 -10.76 -8.23 17.15
N GLN A 368 -10.16 -8.55 16.01
CA GLN A 368 -10.79 -9.48 15.08
C GLN A 368 -10.99 -10.85 15.76
N ASP A 369 -12.12 -11.49 15.49
CA ASP A 369 -12.44 -12.81 16.06
C ASP A 369 -11.65 -13.92 15.35
N ILE A 370 -10.36 -13.99 15.66
CA ILE A 370 -9.37 -14.91 15.08
C ILE A 370 -8.51 -15.55 16.19
N ARG A 371 -7.90 -16.71 15.90
CA ARG A 371 -7.10 -17.46 16.87
C ARG A 371 -5.73 -16.83 17.10
N GLU A 372 -5.23 -16.12 16.11
CA GLU A 372 -3.94 -15.42 16.08
C GLU A 372 -3.84 -14.35 17.17
N TRP A 373 -4.97 -13.89 17.72
CA TRP A 373 -4.98 -13.05 18.92
C TRP A 373 -4.30 -13.72 20.13
N GLU A 374 -4.35 -15.06 20.24
CA GLU A 374 -3.67 -15.82 21.28
C GLU A 374 -2.14 -15.82 21.11
N GLN A 375 -1.66 -15.57 19.90
CA GLN A 375 -0.23 -15.56 19.54
C GLN A 375 0.30 -14.13 19.35
N TYR A 376 -0.53 -13.12 19.60
CA TYR A 376 -0.14 -11.73 19.39
C TYR A 376 1.03 -11.37 20.33
N PRO A 377 2.18 -10.91 19.79
CA PRO A 377 3.40 -10.71 20.60
C PRO A 377 3.26 -9.74 21.77
N LEU A 378 2.31 -8.78 21.69
CA LEU A 378 2.09 -7.78 22.74
C LEU A 378 0.78 -8.01 23.51
N ARG A 379 0.23 -9.23 23.48
CA ARG A 379 -1.02 -9.54 24.19
C ARG A 379 -0.89 -9.29 25.70
N ALA A 380 0.27 -9.61 26.28
CA ALA A 380 0.52 -9.40 27.71
C ALA A 380 0.66 -7.90 28.09
N ASP A 381 0.92 -7.04 27.11
CA ASP A 381 1.03 -5.58 27.29
C ASP A 381 -0.34 -4.87 27.23
N VAL A 382 -1.42 -5.58 26.92
CA VAL A 382 -2.78 -5.04 26.87
C VAL A 382 -3.23 -4.73 28.31
N PRO A 383 -3.55 -3.47 28.66
CA PRO A 383 -4.03 -3.14 29.99
C PRO A 383 -5.31 -3.93 30.33
N SER A 384 -5.39 -4.47 31.55
CA SER A 384 -6.49 -5.35 31.96
C SER A 384 -7.85 -4.65 32.01
N ASP A 385 -7.85 -3.32 32.17
CA ASP A 385 -9.02 -2.45 32.23
C ASP A 385 -9.35 -1.80 30.88
N LEU A 386 -8.54 -2.02 29.84
CA LEU A 386 -8.78 -1.46 28.51
C LEU A 386 -10.06 -2.05 27.91
N PRO A 387 -11.05 -1.21 27.53
CA PRO A 387 -12.22 -1.70 26.82
C PRO A 387 -11.82 -2.44 25.54
N THR A 388 -12.45 -3.60 25.31
CA THR A 388 -12.25 -4.38 24.08
C THR A 388 -13.57 -4.63 23.38
N LEU A 389 -13.57 -4.52 22.05
CA LEU A 389 -14.71 -4.87 21.21
C LEU A 389 -14.25 -5.86 20.15
N ARG A 390 -14.92 -7.02 20.07
CA ARG A 390 -14.63 -8.01 19.04
C ARG A 390 -15.44 -7.74 17.78
N TYR A 391 -14.86 -8.05 16.62
CA TYR A 391 -15.55 -7.98 15.32
C TYR A 391 -15.27 -9.23 14.48
N PRO A 392 -16.16 -9.63 13.56
CA PRO A 392 -16.05 -10.92 12.89
C PRO A 392 -14.85 -11.01 11.94
N CYS A 393 -14.22 -12.18 11.88
CA CYS A 393 -13.37 -12.57 10.75
C CYS A 393 -14.24 -13.17 9.65
N VAL A 394 -14.39 -12.44 8.54
CA VAL A 394 -15.30 -12.83 7.47
C VAL A 394 -14.56 -13.69 6.45
N ARG A 395 -14.79 -15.00 6.48
CA ARG A 395 -14.22 -15.96 5.51
C ARG A 395 -15.32 -16.79 4.86
N PHE A 396 -15.03 -17.42 3.72
CA PHE A 396 -15.94 -18.37 3.08
C PHE A 396 -15.16 -19.40 2.27
N ALA A 397 -15.06 -20.61 2.82
CA ALA A 397 -14.22 -21.67 2.28
C ALA A 397 -14.85 -22.46 1.12
N SER A 398 -16.19 -22.50 1.05
CA SER A 398 -16.91 -23.43 0.16
C SER A 398 -16.46 -23.40 -1.31
N PRO A 399 -16.18 -22.24 -1.94
CA PRO A 399 -15.75 -22.20 -3.33
C PRO A 399 -14.31 -22.70 -3.58
N TRP A 400 -13.48 -22.80 -2.54
CA TRP A 400 -12.06 -23.17 -2.64
C TRP A 400 -11.70 -24.32 -1.68
N PRO A 401 -12.27 -25.53 -1.86
CA PRO A 401 -12.10 -26.65 -0.94
C PRO A 401 -10.66 -27.19 -0.87
N PHE A 402 -9.84 -26.90 -1.88
CA PHE A 402 -8.47 -27.41 -1.99
C PHE A 402 -7.40 -26.42 -1.51
N ASP A 403 -7.81 -25.22 -1.12
CA ASP A 403 -6.89 -24.21 -0.63
C ASP A 403 -6.31 -24.58 0.74
N ALA A 404 -5.03 -24.24 0.97
CA ALA A 404 -4.30 -24.58 2.18
C ALA A 404 -4.88 -23.97 3.47
N PHE A 405 -5.70 -22.90 3.39
CA PHE A 405 -6.43 -22.40 4.57
C PHE A 405 -7.62 -23.29 4.95
N ASN A 406 -8.07 -24.16 4.05
CA ASN A 406 -9.27 -25.00 4.21
C ASN A 406 -8.93 -26.50 4.31
N GLY A 407 -7.73 -26.91 3.91
CA GLY A 407 -7.34 -28.31 3.81
C GLY A 407 -5.83 -28.54 3.89
N PRO A 408 -5.33 -29.65 3.33
CA PRO A 408 -3.89 -29.94 3.28
C PRO A 408 -3.10 -28.85 2.57
N ASP A 409 -1.88 -28.60 3.05
CA ASP A 409 -1.00 -27.55 2.52
C ASP A 409 -0.07 -28.06 1.40
N ASP A 410 0.27 -27.20 0.43
CA ASP A 410 1.34 -27.41 -0.54
C ASP A 410 2.63 -26.74 -0.04
N ARG A 411 3.27 -27.39 0.94
CA ARG A 411 4.49 -26.89 1.58
C ARG A 411 5.63 -26.60 0.60
N LEU A 412 5.75 -27.37 -0.47
CA LEU A 412 6.80 -27.16 -1.47
C LEU A 412 6.55 -25.87 -2.23
N ALA A 413 5.31 -25.65 -2.71
CA ALA A 413 4.94 -24.40 -3.36
C ALA A 413 5.18 -23.21 -2.44
N ARG A 414 4.72 -23.29 -1.19
CA ARG A 414 4.93 -22.25 -0.18
C ARG A 414 6.39 -21.92 0.08
N ASN A 415 7.22 -22.93 0.30
CA ASN A 415 8.64 -22.73 0.59
C ASN A 415 9.40 -22.16 -0.61
N ARG A 416 9.01 -22.54 -1.84
CA ARG A 416 9.60 -22.02 -3.06
C ARG A 416 9.29 -20.54 -3.28
N ASP A 417 8.12 -20.10 -2.85
CA ASP A 417 7.60 -18.77 -3.16
C ASP A 417 7.86 -17.71 -2.10
N LEU A 418 8.18 -18.11 -0.88
CA LEU A 418 8.53 -17.17 0.18
C LEU A 418 9.72 -16.28 -0.23
N PRO A 419 9.65 -14.94 -0.07
CA PRO A 419 8.55 -14.13 0.47
C PRO A 419 7.62 -13.51 -0.59
N ASN A 420 7.82 -13.79 -1.88
CA ASN A 420 7.20 -13.08 -3.00
C ASN A 420 5.81 -13.58 -3.38
N PHE A 421 5.55 -14.88 -3.21
CA PHE A 421 4.29 -15.52 -3.56
C PHE A 421 3.85 -15.22 -5.00
N GLU A 422 4.38 -15.99 -5.98
CA GLU A 422 3.80 -16.03 -7.32
C GLU A 422 2.32 -16.42 -7.23
N PHE A 423 2.02 -17.36 -6.32
CA PHE A 423 0.68 -17.69 -5.88
C PHE A 423 0.57 -17.46 -4.36
N THR A 424 -0.39 -16.62 -3.94
CA THR A 424 -0.64 -16.34 -2.51
C THR A 424 -1.49 -17.42 -1.83
N TYR A 425 -2.15 -18.25 -2.63
CA TYR A 425 -3.05 -19.31 -2.18
C TYR A 425 -2.56 -20.62 -2.80
N PHE A 426 -2.44 -21.65 -1.97
CA PHE A 426 -1.78 -22.90 -2.33
C PHE A 426 -2.79 -24.03 -2.41
N ASP A 427 -2.77 -24.77 -3.51
CA ASP A 427 -3.70 -25.86 -3.75
C ASP A 427 -3.10 -27.19 -3.27
N GLY A 428 -3.60 -27.68 -2.13
CA GLY A 428 -3.15 -28.92 -1.51
C GLY A 428 -3.43 -30.16 -2.35
N LEU A 429 -4.48 -30.15 -3.18
CA LEU A 429 -4.80 -31.25 -4.08
C LEU A 429 -3.76 -31.32 -5.21
N LEU A 430 -3.36 -30.20 -5.79
CA LEU A 430 -2.26 -30.15 -6.75
C LEU A 430 -0.92 -30.50 -6.11
N GLY A 431 -0.67 -30.08 -4.88
CA GLY A 431 0.51 -30.52 -4.11
C GLY A 431 0.56 -32.04 -3.86
N ARG A 432 -0.61 -32.70 -3.77
CA ARG A 432 -0.74 -34.17 -3.75
C ARG A 432 -0.51 -34.76 -5.13
N LEU A 433 -1.21 -34.27 -6.15
CA LEU A 433 -1.12 -34.80 -7.53
C LEU A 433 0.29 -34.67 -8.12
N ARG A 434 1.04 -33.62 -7.77
CA ARG A 434 2.45 -33.46 -8.18
C ARG A 434 3.32 -34.64 -7.75
N ARG A 435 3.01 -35.28 -6.62
CA ARG A 435 3.75 -36.46 -6.12
C ARG A 435 3.32 -37.76 -6.80
N GLN A 436 2.15 -37.78 -7.42
CA GLN A 436 1.53 -38.98 -8.00
C GLN A 436 1.65 -39.01 -9.53
N ILE A 437 1.68 -37.84 -10.17
CA ILE A 437 1.64 -37.68 -11.62
C ILE A 437 2.75 -36.71 -12.03
N ALA A 438 3.80 -37.26 -12.66
CA ALA A 438 4.93 -36.49 -13.15
C ALA A 438 4.56 -35.62 -14.35
N ASP A 439 3.78 -36.14 -15.29
CA ASP A 439 3.39 -35.42 -16.51
C ASP A 439 2.43 -34.24 -16.20
N PRO A 440 2.81 -32.99 -16.56
CA PRO A 440 1.99 -31.82 -16.28
C PRO A 440 0.59 -31.84 -16.92
N GLU A 441 0.45 -32.36 -18.14
CA GLU A 441 -0.86 -32.39 -18.83
C GLU A 441 -1.78 -33.42 -18.20
N GLN A 442 -1.29 -34.64 -17.94
CA GLN A 442 -2.03 -35.68 -17.24
C GLN A 442 -2.44 -35.22 -15.83
N ARG A 443 -1.56 -34.48 -15.14
CA ARG A 443 -1.86 -33.88 -13.83
C ARG A 443 -3.00 -32.87 -13.95
N PHE A 444 -2.96 -31.99 -14.95
CA PHE A 444 -4.03 -31.02 -15.21
C PHE A 444 -5.36 -31.72 -15.53
N ARG A 445 -5.38 -32.71 -16.42
CA ARG A 445 -6.60 -33.47 -16.77
C ARG A 445 -7.21 -34.22 -15.59
N THR A 446 -6.35 -34.78 -14.73
CA THR A 446 -6.78 -35.42 -13.49
C THR A 446 -7.40 -34.41 -12.52
N TYR A 447 -6.79 -33.24 -12.37
CA TYR A 447 -7.32 -32.14 -11.55
C TYR A 447 -8.64 -31.62 -12.12
N GLU A 448 -8.72 -31.32 -13.42
CA GLU A 448 -9.91 -30.85 -14.14
C GLU A 448 -11.12 -31.78 -13.97
N SER A 449 -10.87 -33.08 -14.11
CA SER A 449 -11.92 -34.08 -13.97
C SER A 449 -12.30 -34.35 -12.51
N LEU A 450 -11.44 -34.00 -11.54
CA LEU A 450 -11.57 -34.39 -10.14
C LEU A 450 -11.83 -35.90 -9.95
N ALA A 451 -11.44 -36.74 -10.91
CA ALA A 451 -11.58 -38.20 -10.87
C ALA A 451 -10.48 -38.81 -9.98
N ILE A 452 -10.51 -38.46 -8.69
CA ILE A 452 -9.42 -38.70 -7.75
C ILE A 452 -9.97 -39.41 -6.51
N GLU A 453 -9.30 -40.47 -6.08
CA GLU A 453 -9.67 -41.18 -4.85
C GLU A 453 -9.57 -40.25 -3.64
N ARG A 454 -10.50 -40.40 -2.69
CA ARG A 454 -10.55 -39.63 -1.43
C ARG A 454 -10.52 -38.12 -1.67
N LEU A 455 -11.32 -37.67 -2.62
CA LEU A 455 -11.58 -36.25 -2.80
C LEU A 455 -12.39 -35.72 -1.61
N ILE A 456 -12.12 -34.48 -1.19
CA ILE A 456 -12.93 -33.81 -0.17
C ILE A 456 -14.36 -33.67 -0.69
N ASP A 457 -15.34 -34.01 0.16
CA ASP A 457 -16.75 -33.74 -0.09
C ASP A 457 -17.02 -32.24 0.13
N PHE A 458 -17.06 -31.48 -0.96
CA PHE A 458 -17.32 -30.04 -0.92
C PHE A 458 -18.75 -29.69 -0.49
N ASN A 459 -19.73 -30.61 -0.59
CA ASN A 459 -21.07 -30.37 -0.04
C ASN A 459 -21.05 -30.44 1.48
N ARG A 460 -20.34 -31.43 2.03
CA ARG A 460 -20.11 -31.51 3.47
C ARG A 460 -19.32 -30.31 4.00
N LEU A 461 -18.29 -29.86 3.28
CA LEU A 461 -17.59 -28.62 3.62
C LEU A 461 -18.54 -27.40 3.61
N HIS A 462 -19.45 -27.33 2.63
CA HIS A 462 -20.42 -26.24 2.56
C HIS A 462 -21.41 -26.24 3.74
N GLN A 463 -21.89 -27.40 4.17
CA GLN A 463 -22.74 -27.52 5.37
C GLN A 463 -22.01 -27.02 6.63
N PHE A 464 -20.73 -27.33 6.77
CA PHE A 464 -19.90 -26.82 7.85
C PHE A 464 -19.77 -25.28 7.79
N GLU A 465 -19.50 -24.73 6.60
CA GLU A 465 -19.41 -23.28 6.42
C GLU A 465 -20.74 -22.57 6.65
N GLN A 466 -21.87 -23.17 6.28
CA GLN A 466 -23.19 -22.64 6.59
C GLN A 466 -23.39 -22.52 8.10
N THR A 467 -23.15 -23.61 8.84
CA THR A 467 -23.26 -23.63 10.30
C THR A 467 -22.37 -22.55 10.93
N ARG A 468 -21.13 -22.44 10.47
CA ARG A 468 -20.18 -21.42 10.95
C ARG A 468 -20.65 -19.99 10.66
N LEU A 469 -21.22 -19.71 9.49
CA LEU A 469 -21.73 -18.38 9.14
C LEU A 469 -22.98 -18.02 9.95
N GLU A 470 -23.86 -18.98 10.23
CA GLU A 470 -25.00 -18.80 11.12
C GLU A 470 -24.57 -18.54 12.57
N GLU A 471 -23.54 -19.25 13.06
CA GLU A 471 -22.92 -18.99 14.37
C GLU A 471 -22.28 -17.61 14.44
N MET A 472 -21.60 -17.19 13.36
CA MET A 472 -21.02 -15.86 13.26
C MET A 472 -22.11 -14.79 13.34
N ASP A 473 -23.24 -14.93 12.65
CA ASP A 473 -24.34 -13.95 12.71
C ASP A 473 -25.05 -13.94 14.07
N ARG A 474 -25.12 -15.10 14.76
CA ARG A 474 -25.58 -15.16 16.15
C ARG A 474 -24.66 -14.38 17.08
N LYS A 475 -23.34 -14.46 16.87
CA LYS A 475 -22.34 -13.76 17.68
C LYS A 475 -22.20 -12.27 17.31
N PHE A 476 -22.38 -11.95 16.03
CA PHE A 476 -22.23 -10.61 15.47
C PHE A 476 -23.45 -10.29 14.60
N PRO A 477 -24.49 -9.62 15.15
CA PRO A 477 -25.80 -9.46 14.50
C PRO A 477 -25.77 -8.39 13.38
N ALA A 478 -24.93 -8.62 12.37
CA ALA A 478 -24.73 -7.80 11.19
C ALA A 478 -25.38 -8.40 9.94
N GLY A 479 -25.85 -9.65 10.00
CA GLY A 479 -26.44 -10.39 8.88
C GLY A 479 -25.44 -10.68 7.75
N ILE A 480 -24.14 -10.74 8.07
CA ILE A 480 -23.08 -10.94 7.07
C ILE A 480 -23.12 -12.39 6.57
N GLY A 481 -23.30 -13.35 7.48
CA GLY A 481 -23.42 -14.78 7.15
C GLY A 481 -24.62 -15.06 6.26
N ALA A 482 -25.81 -14.58 6.65
CA ALA A 482 -27.03 -14.66 5.86
C ALA A 482 -26.85 -14.06 4.47
N TYR A 483 -26.29 -12.84 4.38
CA TYR A 483 -26.00 -12.20 3.10
C TYR A 483 -25.10 -13.06 2.21
N ILE A 484 -24.05 -13.68 2.77
CA ILE A 484 -23.15 -14.57 2.02
C ILE A 484 -23.93 -15.76 1.46
N LEU A 485 -24.68 -16.47 2.31
CA LEU A 485 -25.42 -17.69 1.95
C LEU A 485 -26.51 -17.43 0.90
N GLU A 486 -27.17 -16.28 0.97
CA GLU A 486 -28.20 -15.87 0.01
C GLU A 486 -27.62 -15.47 -1.35
N ASN A 487 -26.40 -14.93 -1.40
CA ASN A 487 -25.88 -14.25 -2.60
C ASN A 487 -24.72 -14.97 -3.28
N PHE A 488 -23.99 -15.88 -2.63
CA PHE A 488 -22.76 -16.45 -3.20
C PHE A 488 -22.99 -17.22 -4.52
N ARG A 489 -24.20 -17.77 -4.71
CA ARG A 489 -24.57 -18.51 -5.93
C ARG A 489 -24.75 -17.60 -7.14
N THR A 490 -25.22 -16.37 -6.94
CA THR A 490 -25.58 -15.42 -8.00
C THR A 490 -24.59 -14.26 -8.14
N LYS A 491 -23.76 -14.02 -7.11
CA LYS A 491 -22.80 -12.90 -7.05
C LYS A 491 -21.46 -13.37 -6.49
N GLN A 492 -20.38 -12.78 -6.99
CA GLN A 492 -19.05 -12.95 -6.41
C GLN A 492 -18.96 -12.21 -5.06
N THR A 493 -19.26 -12.93 -3.98
CA THR A 493 -19.19 -12.43 -2.60
C THR A 493 -17.76 -12.37 -2.07
N PHE A 494 -16.87 -13.20 -2.60
CA PHE A 494 -15.46 -13.30 -2.22
C PHE A 494 -14.54 -13.38 -3.46
N TYR A 495 -13.31 -12.93 -3.29
CA TYR A 495 -12.23 -13.01 -4.27
C TYR A 495 -11.29 -14.18 -3.99
N THR A 496 -11.14 -14.53 -2.72
CA THR A 496 -10.37 -15.66 -2.19
C THR A 496 -11.11 -16.18 -0.94
N THR A 497 -10.63 -17.25 -0.30
CA THR A 497 -11.23 -17.78 0.94
C THR A 497 -11.39 -16.73 2.07
N ALA A 498 -10.52 -15.71 2.11
CA ALA A 498 -10.47 -14.70 3.17
C ALA A 498 -10.61 -13.25 2.68
N HIS A 499 -10.80 -13.02 1.38
CA HIS A 499 -10.96 -11.69 0.79
C HIS A 499 -12.41 -11.45 0.37
N PRO A 500 -13.27 -10.92 1.26
CA PRO A 500 -14.63 -10.56 0.91
C PRO A 500 -14.68 -9.36 -0.04
N ASN A 501 -15.79 -9.20 -0.75
CA ASN A 501 -16.03 -8.02 -1.57
C ASN A 501 -16.36 -6.77 -0.75
N GLY A 502 -16.33 -5.61 -1.40
CA GLY A 502 -16.58 -4.31 -0.78
C GLY A 502 -17.97 -4.14 -0.16
N ARG A 503 -18.96 -4.93 -0.59
CA ARG A 503 -20.30 -4.91 0.01
C ARG A 503 -20.30 -5.58 1.39
N ILE A 504 -19.62 -6.71 1.54
CA ILE A 504 -19.42 -7.36 2.84
C ILE A 504 -18.56 -6.48 3.75
N MET A 505 -17.48 -5.88 3.22
CA MET A 505 -16.65 -4.95 4.00
C MET A 505 -17.47 -3.73 4.47
N LYS A 506 -18.39 -3.21 3.65
CA LYS A 506 -19.32 -2.15 4.07
C LYS A 506 -20.25 -2.59 5.20
N MET A 507 -20.72 -3.84 5.20
CA MET A 507 -21.51 -4.38 6.32
C MET A 507 -20.68 -4.50 7.60
N LEU A 508 -19.42 -4.96 7.49
CA LEU A 508 -18.49 -5.01 8.62
C LEU A 508 -18.23 -3.62 9.22
N VAL A 509 -17.93 -2.62 8.37
CA VAL A 509 -17.68 -1.25 8.83
C VAL A 509 -18.94 -0.68 9.50
N ARG A 510 -20.12 -0.92 8.95
CA ARG A 510 -21.40 -0.50 9.56
C ARG A 510 -21.63 -1.17 10.91
N GLN A 511 -21.34 -2.46 11.04
CA GLN A 511 -21.42 -3.17 12.31
C GLN A 511 -20.50 -2.52 13.34
N VAL A 512 -19.20 -2.39 13.03
CA VAL A 512 -18.22 -1.82 13.94
C VAL A 512 -18.59 -0.39 14.33
N THR A 513 -18.97 0.45 13.39
CA THR A 513 -19.32 1.85 13.67
C THR A 513 -20.59 1.99 14.51
N ARG A 514 -21.58 1.11 14.31
CA ARG A 514 -22.77 1.04 15.15
C ARG A 514 -22.42 0.69 16.60
N GLU A 515 -21.56 -0.30 16.83
CA GLU A 515 -21.07 -0.67 18.17
C GLU A 515 -20.28 0.48 18.84
N LEU A 516 -19.64 1.34 18.04
CA LEU A 516 -18.97 2.57 18.50
C LEU A 516 -19.93 3.76 18.72
N GLY A 517 -21.25 3.57 18.56
CA GLY A 517 -22.24 4.65 18.69
C GLY A 517 -22.23 5.65 17.54
N LEU A 518 -21.65 5.30 16.38
CA LEU A 518 -21.57 6.15 15.20
C LEU A 518 -22.48 5.64 14.08
N SER A 519 -23.13 6.57 13.38
CA SER A 519 -23.82 6.30 12.13
C SER A 519 -23.03 6.90 10.97
N LEU A 520 -22.18 6.08 10.34
CA LEU A 520 -21.32 6.51 9.23
C LEU A 520 -21.88 6.08 7.87
N ASN A 521 -21.83 6.99 6.90
CA ASN A 521 -22.31 6.76 5.54
C ASN A 521 -21.15 6.61 4.55
N PHE A 522 -20.92 5.37 4.13
CA PHE A 522 -19.98 5.06 3.05
C PHE A 522 -20.73 5.00 1.72
N TRP A 523 -20.67 6.10 0.96
CA TRP A 523 -21.41 6.26 -0.30
C TRP A 523 -21.00 5.25 -1.37
N LEU A 524 -19.70 5.01 -1.53
CA LEU A 524 -19.16 4.06 -2.51
C LEU A 524 -18.29 3.00 -1.81
N PRO A 525 -18.38 1.72 -2.22
CA PRO A 525 -17.51 0.66 -1.70
C PRO A 525 -16.08 0.72 -2.26
N GLY A 526 -15.74 1.70 -3.12
CA GLY A 526 -14.52 1.66 -3.93
C GLY A 526 -13.23 1.35 -3.16
N SER A 527 -12.97 2.04 -2.05
CA SER A 527 -11.82 1.72 -1.20
C SER A 527 -11.97 0.39 -0.47
N LEU A 528 -13.20 0.05 -0.04
CA LEU A 528 -13.56 -1.19 0.64
C LEU A 528 -13.51 -2.44 -0.27
N ASP A 529 -13.41 -2.27 -1.59
CA ASP A 529 -13.29 -3.35 -2.57
C ASP A 529 -11.83 -3.61 -3.00
N SER A 530 -10.87 -3.03 -2.28
CA SER A 530 -9.44 -3.12 -2.63
C SER A 530 -8.86 -4.55 -2.59
N LEU A 531 -9.52 -5.47 -1.88
CA LEU A 531 -9.14 -6.90 -1.85
C LEU A 531 -9.40 -7.63 -3.18
N ARG A 532 -10.16 -7.03 -4.12
CA ARG A 532 -10.46 -7.56 -5.46
C ARG A 532 -9.25 -7.83 -6.35
N ARG A 533 -8.12 -7.22 -6.01
CA ARG A 533 -6.88 -7.25 -6.80
C ARG A 533 -6.24 -8.64 -6.89
N LEU A 534 -6.55 -9.49 -5.92
CA LEU A 534 -6.11 -10.86 -5.88
C LEU A 534 -7.35 -11.76 -5.86
N GLN A 535 -7.55 -12.49 -6.96
CA GLN A 535 -8.60 -13.48 -7.07
C GLN A 535 -7.98 -14.87 -7.25
N VAL A 536 -8.66 -15.88 -6.74
CA VAL A 536 -8.33 -17.29 -7.02
C VAL A 536 -9.50 -17.87 -7.82
N PRO A 537 -9.27 -18.39 -9.04
CA PRO A 537 -10.33 -19.01 -9.82
C PRO A 537 -11.02 -20.16 -9.06
N ILE A 538 -12.35 -20.24 -9.18
CA ILE A 538 -13.13 -21.35 -8.62
C ILE A 538 -13.10 -22.51 -9.62
N HIS A 539 -12.90 -23.73 -9.12
CA HIS A 539 -12.94 -24.93 -9.94
C HIS A 539 -14.34 -25.16 -10.55
N PRO A 540 -14.51 -25.30 -11.88
CA PRO A 540 -15.83 -25.39 -12.52
C PRO A 540 -16.73 -26.50 -11.96
N LYS A 541 -16.18 -27.68 -11.66
CA LYS A 541 -16.93 -28.77 -11.00
C LYS A 541 -17.39 -28.42 -9.58
N VAL A 542 -16.59 -27.68 -8.81
CA VAL A 542 -16.98 -27.20 -7.47
C VAL A 542 -18.08 -26.14 -7.60
N ALA A 543 -17.94 -25.21 -8.55
CA ALA A 543 -18.97 -24.22 -8.85
C ALA A 543 -20.30 -24.88 -9.23
N ALA A 544 -20.27 -25.86 -10.14
CA ALA A 544 -21.47 -26.60 -10.56
C ALA A 544 -22.13 -27.33 -9.39
N ALA A 545 -21.36 -28.04 -8.57
CA ALA A 545 -21.90 -28.78 -7.43
C ALA A 545 -22.54 -27.88 -6.36
N LEU A 546 -21.98 -26.67 -6.15
CA LEU A 546 -22.51 -25.71 -5.17
C LEU A 546 -23.60 -24.77 -5.76
N GLY A 547 -23.86 -24.86 -7.07
CA GLY A 547 -24.82 -24.00 -7.78
C GLY A 547 -24.35 -22.56 -7.98
N ILE A 548 -23.04 -22.33 -8.13
CA ILE A 548 -22.44 -21.01 -8.34
C ILE A 548 -22.51 -20.66 -9.84
N GLY A 549 -23.52 -19.90 -10.24
CA GLY A 549 -23.84 -19.63 -11.65
C GLY A 549 -22.89 -18.65 -12.35
N TRP A 550 -22.12 -17.85 -11.61
CA TRP A 550 -21.22 -16.84 -12.20
C TRP A 550 -19.78 -17.34 -12.42
N ALA A 551 -19.43 -18.53 -11.94
CA ALA A 551 -18.09 -19.08 -11.92
C ALA A 551 -17.93 -20.27 -12.89
N ASP A 552 -18.19 -20.04 -14.18
CA ASP A 552 -18.00 -21.05 -15.23
C ASP A 552 -16.52 -21.13 -15.71
N ALA A 553 -16.22 -22.09 -16.59
CA ALA A 553 -14.87 -22.28 -17.14
C ALA A 553 -14.37 -21.08 -17.98
N ARG A 554 -15.27 -20.24 -18.49
CA ARG A 554 -14.94 -19.06 -19.32
C ARG A 554 -14.76 -17.80 -18.48
N ARG A 555 -15.16 -17.82 -17.21
CA ARG A 555 -14.99 -16.71 -16.27
C ARG A 555 -13.52 -16.34 -16.18
N LYS A 556 -13.25 -15.04 -16.36
CA LYS A 556 -11.94 -14.46 -16.12
C LYS A 556 -11.86 -13.87 -14.71
N TYR A 557 -10.72 -14.08 -14.07
CA TYR A 557 -10.39 -13.62 -12.73
C TYR A 557 -9.20 -12.67 -12.81
N LEU A 558 -9.20 -11.64 -11.97
CA LEU A 558 -8.08 -10.70 -11.89
C LEU A 558 -7.02 -11.26 -10.94
N VAL A 559 -5.86 -11.63 -11.48
CA VAL A 559 -4.73 -12.21 -10.74
C VAL A 559 -3.50 -11.38 -11.06
N ARG A 560 -2.98 -10.64 -10.06
CA ARG A 560 -1.76 -9.81 -10.21
C ARG A 560 -1.81 -8.84 -11.41
N GLY A 561 -2.98 -8.30 -11.69
CA GLY A 561 -3.23 -7.38 -12.81
C GLY A 561 -3.53 -8.04 -14.16
N GLU A 562 -3.51 -9.37 -14.25
CA GLU A 562 -3.86 -10.14 -15.44
C GLU A 562 -5.25 -10.76 -15.33
N TRP A 563 -5.95 -10.86 -16.47
CA TRP A 563 -7.26 -11.52 -16.55
C TRP A 563 -7.10 -12.94 -17.07
N LEU A 564 -7.15 -13.92 -16.16
CA LEU A 564 -6.92 -15.34 -16.45
C LEU A 564 -8.20 -16.15 -16.31
N THR A 565 -8.38 -17.18 -17.14
CA THR A 565 -9.40 -18.21 -16.90
C THR A 565 -8.95 -19.17 -15.79
N TRP A 566 -9.86 -20.06 -15.35
CA TRP A 566 -9.50 -21.14 -14.43
C TRP A 566 -8.39 -22.03 -15.00
N GLU A 567 -8.51 -22.41 -16.28
CA GLU A 567 -7.52 -23.26 -16.95
C GLU A 567 -6.15 -22.58 -17.02
N ASP A 568 -6.09 -21.32 -17.47
CA ASP A 568 -4.84 -20.55 -17.57
C ASP A 568 -4.10 -20.52 -16.22
N TYR A 569 -4.84 -20.23 -15.14
CA TYR A 569 -4.28 -20.11 -13.80
C TYR A 569 -3.70 -21.44 -13.29
N PHE A 570 -4.45 -22.53 -13.37
CA PHE A 570 -4.00 -23.81 -12.82
C PHE A 570 -2.95 -24.50 -13.70
N ARG A 571 -2.96 -24.27 -15.02
CA ARG A 571 -1.83 -24.67 -15.87
C ARG A 571 -0.57 -23.90 -15.50
N LYS A 572 -0.66 -22.59 -15.25
CA LYS A 572 0.47 -21.79 -14.76
C LYS A 572 0.96 -22.31 -13.41
N TYR A 573 0.06 -22.63 -12.48
CA TYR A 573 0.41 -23.21 -11.17
C TYR A 573 1.17 -24.53 -11.34
N ILE A 574 0.64 -25.45 -12.14
CA ILE A 574 1.25 -26.75 -12.42
C ILE A 574 2.62 -26.58 -13.08
N ALA A 575 2.75 -25.72 -14.10
CA ALA A 575 4.03 -25.49 -14.76
C ALA A 575 5.05 -24.84 -13.84
N TYR A 576 4.62 -23.93 -12.96
CA TYR A 576 5.50 -23.21 -12.07
C TYR A 576 6.07 -24.11 -10.98
N TYR A 577 5.23 -24.90 -10.29
CA TYR A 577 5.66 -25.76 -9.17
C TYR A 577 5.98 -27.20 -9.56
N GLY A 578 5.77 -27.57 -10.82
CA GLY A 578 5.59 -28.94 -11.26
C GLY A 578 6.81 -29.79 -11.43
#